data_AF-A0A067M6J5-F1
#
_entry.id   AF-A0A067M6J5-F1
#
_cell.length_a   1.000
_cell.length_b   1.000
_cell.length_c   1.000
_cell.angle_alpha   90.00
_cell.angle_beta   90.00
_cell.angle_gamma   90.00
#
_symmetry.space_group_name_H-M   'P 1'
#
loop_
_entity.id
_entity.type
_entity.pdbx_description
1 polymer ?
#
loop_
_entity_poly.entity_id
_entity_poly.type
_entity_poly.pdbx_seq_one_letter_code
_entity_poly.pdbx_strand_id
1 'polypeptide(L)'
;DDPNILWTKIEEMCLNKQAGSRYNAYHALFSATKQENETALSLMNRVAQLALDTRNLRPSTWTIKDLDDELETMALLHALPDDEYTHLKANLLLAENLTKVKV
;
A
#
# COMPACT_ATOMS: atom_id res chain seq x y z
N ASP A 1 -22.70 25.20 0.45
CA ASP A 1 -21.91 23.95 0.50
C ASP A 1 -21.31 23.66 -0.85
N ASP A 2 -19.99 23.45 -0.89
CA ASP A 2 -19.24 23.13 -2.10
C ASP A 2 -19.19 21.60 -2.26
N PRO A 3 -19.81 21.04 -3.32
CA PRO A 3 -19.79 19.60 -3.59
C PRO A 3 -18.38 19.01 -3.67
N ASN A 4 -17.38 19.77 -4.13
CA ASN A 4 -16.00 19.29 -4.21
C ASN A 4 -15.43 19.02 -2.82
N ILE A 5 -15.72 19.88 -1.84
CA ILE A 5 -15.24 19.69 -0.46
C ILE A 5 -15.84 18.41 0.14
N LEU A 6 -17.10 18.12 -0.17
CA LEU A 6 -17.77 16.89 0.29
C LEU A 6 -17.10 15.65 -0.34
N TRP A 7 -16.87 15.66 -1.66
CA TRP A 7 -16.23 14.55 -2.36
C TRP A 7 -14.78 14.34 -1.94
N THR A 8 -14.00 15.40 -1.73
CA THR A 8 -12.64 15.30 -1.21
C THR A 8 -12.63 14.70 0.19
N LYS A 9 -13.53 15.12 1.09
CA LYS A 9 -13.64 14.50 2.42
C LYS A 9 -14.02 13.02 2.36
N ILE A 10 -14.94 12.65 1.48
CA ILE A 10 -15.32 11.25 1.29
C ILE A 10 -14.12 10.46 0.74
N GLU A 11 -13.37 11.01 -0.20
CA GLU A 11 -12.16 10.38 -0.73
C GLU A 11 -11.10 10.19 0.37
N GLU A 12 -10.84 11.22 1.19
CA GLU A 12 -9.91 11.16 2.32
C GLU A 12 -10.33 10.14 3.37
N MET A 13 -11.63 10.02 3.65
CA MET A 13 -12.18 9.07 4.62
C MET A 13 -12.23 7.63 4.08
N CYS A 14 -12.54 7.45 2.79
CA CYS A 14 -12.71 6.14 2.17
C CYS A 14 -11.39 5.55 1.65
N LEU A 15 -10.49 6.38 1.11
CA LEU A 15 -9.13 6.00 0.75
C LEU A 15 -8.25 6.42 1.92
N ASN A 16 -8.19 5.59 2.96
CA ASN A 16 -7.21 5.76 4.01
C ASN A 16 -5.80 5.55 3.39
N LYS A 17 -5.20 6.61 2.83
CA LYS A 17 -3.88 6.62 2.16
C LYS A 17 -2.74 6.58 3.19
N GLN A 18 -2.94 5.96 4.34
CA GLN A 18 -1.88 5.67 5.31
C GLN A 18 -0.91 4.64 4.73
N ALA A 19 0.32 4.65 5.25
CA ALA A 19 1.38 3.75 4.84
C ALA A 19 0.99 2.27 5.01
N GLY A 20 0.21 1.93 6.04
CA GLY A 20 -0.32 0.59 6.26
C GLY A 20 -1.25 0.08 5.17
N SER A 21 -2.12 0.94 4.64
CA SER A 21 -3.00 0.59 3.52
C SER A 21 -2.20 0.29 2.25
N ARG A 22 -1.17 1.12 1.97
CA ARG A 22 -0.25 0.87 0.84
C ARG A 22 0.56 -0.41 1.04
N TYR A 23 1.07 -0.64 2.25
CA TYR A 23 1.78 -1.87 2.60
C TYR A 23 0.92 -3.11 2.33
N ASN A 24 -0.32 -3.11 2.80
CA ASN A 24 -1.24 -4.21 2.57
C ASN A 24 -1.55 -4.42 1.09
N ALA A 25 -1.68 -3.34 0.31
CA ALA A 25 -1.89 -3.42 -1.13
C ALA A 25 -0.69 -4.03 -1.88
N TYR A 26 0.54 -3.58 -1.56
CA TYR A 26 1.75 -4.21 -2.10
C TYR A 26 1.89 -5.66 -1.67
N HIS A 27 1.60 -5.97 -0.40
CA HIS A 27 1.63 -7.34 0.09
C HIS A 27 0.61 -8.22 -0.67
N ALA A 28 -0.61 -7.74 -0.90
CA ALA A 28 -1.61 -8.47 -1.69
C ALA A 28 -1.17 -8.65 -3.16
N LEU A 29 -0.55 -7.62 -3.75
CA LEU A 29 -0.01 -7.68 -5.12
C LEU A 29 1.10 -8.72 -5.25
N PHE A 30 2.10 -8.70 -4.37
CA PHE A 30 3.26 -9.60 -4.45
C PHE A 30 2.94 -11.02 -3.97
N SER A 31 1.97 -11.19 -3.07
CA SER A 31 1.49 -12.50 -2.63
C SER A 31 0.48 -13.13 -3.61
N ALA A 32 0.12 -12.44 -4.70
CA ALA A 32 -0.82 -12.95 -5.68
C ALA A 32 -0.27 -14.20 -6.38
N THR A 33 -0.89 -15.34 -6.12
CA THR A 33 -0.60 -16.62 -6.78
C THR A 33 -1.83 -17.12 -7.54
N LYS A 34 -1.62 -17.97 -8.55
CA LYS A 34 -2.71 -18.57 -9.34
C LYS A 34 -3.55 -19.47 -8.44
N GLN A 35 -4.86 -19.25 -8.41
CA GLN A 35 -5.78 -20.14 -7.69
C GLN A 35 -6.07 -21.40 -8.51
N GLU A 36 -6.52 -22.48 -7.84
CA GLU A 36 -6.77 -23.80 -8.45
C GLU A 36 -7.73 -23.70 -9.64
N ASN A 37 -8.85 -22.98 -9.46
CA ASN A 37 -9.92 -22.81 -10.46
C ASN A 37 -9.81 -21.51 -11.29
N GLU A 38 -8.68 -20.83 -11.25
CA GLU A 38 -8.45 -19.58 -11.96
C GLU A 38 -7.73 -19.81 -13.30
N THR A 39 -8.15 -19.12 -14.36
CA THR A 39 -7.43 -19.13 -15.65
C THR A 39 -6.27 -18.13 -15.63
N ALA A 40 -5.28 -18.31 -16.52
CA ALA A 40 -4.17 -17.36 -16.63
C ALA A 40 -4.65 -15.93 -16.93
N LEU A 41 -5.67 -15.78 -17.80
CA LEU A 41 -6.25 -14.48 -18.12
C LEU A 41 -6.95 -13.84 -16.91
N SER A 42 -7.67 -14.63 -16.12
CA SER A 42 -8.29 -14.14 -14.88
C SER A 42 -7.24 -13.66 -13.87
N LEU A 43 -6.14 -14.41 -13.72
CA LEU A 43 -5.02 -14.00 -12.87
C LEU A 43 -4.40 -12.68 -13.36
N MET A 44 -4.16 -12.55 -14.67
CA MET A 44 -3.61 -11.30 -15.25
C MET A 44 -4.50 -10.10 -14.94
N ASN A 45 -5.82 -10.24 -15.09
CA ASN A 45 -6.77 -9.18 -14.78
C ASN A 45 -6.78 -8.84 -13.28
N ARG A 46 -6.71 -9.86 -12.41
CA ARG A 46 -6.65 -9.65 -10.96
C ARG A 46 -5.36 -8.94 -10.53
N VAL A 47 -4.21 -9.33 -11.08
CA VAL A 47 -2.94 -8.65 -10.83
C VAL A 47 -2.96 -7.21 -11.33
N ALA A 48 -3.55 -6.95 -12.51
CA ALA A 48 -3.72 -5.60 -13.03
C ALA A 48 -4.60 -4.73 -12.10
N GLN A 49 -5.67 -5.30 -11.55
CA GLN A 49 -6.51 -4.61 -10.58
C GLN A 49 -5.75 -4.31 -9.27
N LEU A 50 -5.03 -5.28 -8.70
CA LEU A 50 -4.22 -5.07 -7.49
C LEU A 50 -3.15 -3.98 -7.70
N ALA A 51 -2.55 -3.94 -8.88
CA ALA A 51 -1.60 -2.89 -9.24
C ALA A 51 -2.26 -1.50 -9.37
N LEU A 52 -3.49 -1.44 -9.88
CA LEU A 52 -4.29 -0.21 -9.93
C LEU A 52 -4.66 0.26 -8.52
N ASP A 53 -5.12 -0.63 -7.66
CA ASP A 53 -5.48 -0.33 -6.27
C ASP A 53 -4.29 0.25 -5.51
N THR A 54 -3.11 -0.34 -5.69
CA THR A 54 -1.85 0.17 -5.12
C THR A 54 -1.53 1.58 -5.58
N ARG A 55 -1.79 1.92 -6.86
CA ARG A 55 -1.58 3.27 -7.39
C ARG A 55 -2.60 4.27 -6.86
N ASN A 56 -3.86 3.86 -6.70
CA ASN A 56 -4.94 4.71 -6.18
C ASN A 56 -4.73 5.13 -4.72
N LEU A 57 -3.98 4.33 -3.96
CA LEU A 57 -3.62 4.64 -2.57
C LEU A 57 -2.46 5.63 -2.43
N ARG A 58 -1.85 6.06 -3.55
CA ARG A 58 -0.79 7.07 -3.53
C ARG A 58 -1.38 8.48 -3.39
N PRO A 59 -0.79 9.35 -2.55
CA PRO A 59 -1.04 10.78 -2.56
C PRO A 59 -0.92 11.40 -3.96
N SER A 60 -1.65 12.49 -4.20
CA SER A 60 -1.60 13.22 -5.48
C SER A 60 -0.23 13.85 -5.77
N THR A 61 0.56 14.10 -4.74
CA THR A 61 1.92 14.66 -4.82
C THR A 61 3.02 13.59 -4.95
N TRP A 62 2.65 12.31 -5.09
CA TRP A 62 3.59 11.19 -5.04
C TRP A 62 4.54 11.16 -6.23
N THR A 63 5.84 11.08 -5.96
CA THR A 63 6.90 11.01 -6.96
C THR A 63 7.45 9.59 -7.12
N ILE A 64 8.27 9.37 -8.15
CA ILE A 64 8.99 8.09 -8.32
C ILE A 64 9.97 7.87 -7.16
N LYS A 65 10.58 8.93 -6.64
CA LYS A 65 11.47 8.83 -5.48
C LYS A 65 10.73 8.31 -4.25
N ASP A 66 9.51 8.80 -4.00
CA ASP A 66 8.68 8.33 -2.88
C ASP A 66 8.33 6.85 -3.02
N LEU A 67 8.13 6.38 -4.26
CA LEU A 67 7.94 4.96 -4.55
C LEU A 67 9.20 4.14 -4.19
N ASP A 68 10.38 4.56 -4.64
CA ASP A 68 11.63 3.85 -4.38
C ASP A 68 11.94 3.79 -2.87
N ASP A 69 11.78 4.92 -2.16
CA ASP A 69 11.97 5.00 -0.71
C ASP A 69 10.99 4.10 0.06
N GLU A 70 9.72 4.08 -0.36
CA GLU A 70 8.69 3.25 0.26
C GLU A 70 8.97 1.76 0.01
N LEU A 71 9.30 1.35 -1.22
CA LEU A 71 9.64 -0.03 -1.56
C LEU A 71 10.85 -0.55 -0.76
N GLU A 72 11.88 0.27 -0.60
CA GLU A 72 13.05 -0.11 0.21
C GLU A 72 12.69 -0.27 1.68
N THR A 73 11.84 0.61 2.20
CA THR A 73 11.34 0.53 3.58
C THR A 73 10.46 -0.71 3.79
N MET A 74 9.63 -1.07 2.81
CA MET A 74 8.82 -2.30 2.85
C MET A 74 9.69 -3.56 2.80
N ALA A 75 10.73 -3.57 1.97
CA ALA A 75 11.68 -4.67 1.92
C ALA A 75 12.40 -4.85 3.26
N LEU A 76 12.78 -3.74 3.91
CA LEU A 76 13.36 -3.76 5.25
C LEU A 76 12.37 -4.34 6.28
N LEU A 77 11.11 -3.90 6.28
CA LEU A 77 10.08 -4.44 7.19
C LEU A 77 9.83 -5.93 6.95
N HIS A 78 9.88 -6.38 5.71
CA HIS A 78 9.77 -7.79 5.36
C HIS A 78 10.98 -8.62 5.82
N ALA A 79 12.17 -8.02 5.88
CA ALA A 79 13.40 -8.69 6.31
C ALA A 79 13.54 -8.79 7.84
N LEU A 80 12.86 -7.93 8.59
CA LEU A 80 12.90 -7.95 10.06
C LEU A 80 12.12 -9.14 10.65
N PRO A 81 12.64 -9.82 11.68
CA PRO A 81 11.91 -10.86 12.40
C PRO A 81 10.62 -10.32 13.06
N ASP A 82 9.50 -11.03 12.93
CA ASP A 82 8.23 -10.58 13.50
C ASP A 82 8.22 -10.63 15.04
N ASP A 83 8.85 -11.65 15.63
CA ASP A 83 8.94 -11.87 17.08
C ASP A 83 9.62 -10.71 17.82
N GLU A 84 10.64 -10.09 17.23
CA GLU A 84 11.37 -8.98 17.84
C GLU A 84 10.81 -7.59 17.47
N TYR A 85 10.24 -7.43 16.26
CA TYR A 85 9.92 -6.11 15.70
C TYR A 85 8.42 -5.85 15.48
N THR A 86 7.51 -6.69 16.00
CA THR A 86 6.05 -6.53 15.85
C THR A 86 5.56 -5.11 16.18
N HIS A 87 6.01 -4.53 17.30
CA HIS A 87 5.56 -3.19 17.71
C HIS A 87 6.06 -2.07 16.78
N LEU A 88 7.31 -2.18 16.31
CA LEU A 88 7.88 -1.24 15.35
C LEU A 88 7.11 -1.30 14.02
N LYS A 89 6.87 -2.51 13.51
CA LYS A 89 6.07 -2.74 12.30
C LYS A 89 4.67 -2.14 12.43
N ALA A 90 3.97 -2.40 13.54
CA ALA A 90 2.64 -1.86 13.77
C ALA A 90 2.61 -0.31 13.78
N ASN A 91 3.57 0.33 14.45
CA ASN A 91 3.64 1.79 14.52
C ASN A 91 3.95 2.43 13.15
N LEU A 92 4.81 1.80 12.35
CA LEU A 92 5.15 2.29 11.02
C LEU A 92 3.98 2.22 10.04
N LEU A 93 3.13 1.20 10.17
CA LEU A 93 1.93 1.06 9.34
C LEU A 93 0.86 2.12 9.66
N LEU A 94 0.90 2.72 10.84
CA LEU A 94 0.02 3.84 11.22
C LEU A 94 0.53 5.20 10.72
N ALA A 95 1.77 5.27 10.21
CA ALA A 95 2.32 6.51 9.68
C ALA A 95 1.65 6.91 8.36
N GLU A 96 1.66 8.20 8.06
CA GLU A 96 1.17 8.74 6.78
C GLU A 96 2.05 8.28 5.60
N ASN A 97 3.37 8.32 5.81
CA ASN A 97 4.38 7.89 4.84
C ASN A 97 5.38 6.94 5.48
N LEU A 98 5.69 5.86 4.77
CA LEU A 98 6.73 4.89 5.12
C LEU A 98 8.07 5.45 4.66
N THR A 99 8.95 5.80 5.60
CA THR A 99 10.27 6.37 5.29
C THR A 99 11.31 5.80 6.25
N LYS A 100 12.51 5.51 5.76
CA LYS A 100 13.62 5.02 6.60
C LYS A 100 13.98 5.91 7.79
N VAL A 101 13.71 7.21 7.74
CA VAL A 101 13.92 8.13 8.88
C VAL A 101 13.10 7.70 10.11
N LYS A 102 12.04 6.91 9.91
CA LYS A 102 11.14 6.43 10.95
C LYS A 102 11.38 4.97 11.34
N VAL A 103 12.22 4.23 10.61
CA VAL A 103 12.60 2.84 10.90
C VAL A 103 13.89 2.82 11.69
#